data_AF-A0A3M1FAG6-F1
#
_entry.id   AF-A0A3M1FAG6-F1
#
_cell.length_a   1.000
_cell.length_b   1.000
_cell.length_c   1.000
_cell.angle_alpha   90.00
_cell.angle_beta   90.00
_cell.angle_gamma   90.00
#
_symmetry.space_group_name_H-M   'P 1'
#
loop_
_entity.id
_entity.type
_entity.pdbx_description
1 polymer ?
#
loop_
_entity_poly.entity_id
_entity_poly.type
_entity_poly.pdbx_seq_one_letter_code
_entity_poly.pdbx_strand_id
1 'polypeptide(L)'
;MQGSQSLLVVGSFVVLLATSAPSCGPRTSCEACGRFERVGRVENPQITETSGLIASRRQPGILFLHNDSGDTARFFALTISGVHRGEYRLSGIDARDWEDMGSGPCPDGGSCLFFGDIGDNG
;
A
#
# COMPACT_ATOMS: atom_id res chain seq x y z
N MET A 1 -11.20 67.73 -12.30
CA MET A 1 -9.90 68.02 -11.64
C MET A 1 -9.51 66.78 -10.85
N GLN A 2 -8.26 66.34 -11.03
CA GLN A 2 -7.68 65.15 -10.42
C GLN A 2 -7.55 65.27 -8.89
N GLY A 3 -7.50 64.12 -8.22
CA GLY A 3 -7.18 64.03 -6.80
C GLY A 3 -7.06 62.59 -6.33
N SER A 4 -6.06 61.86 -6.87
CA SER A 4 -5.63 60.54 -6.40
C SER A 4 -4.82 60.69 -5.11
N GLN A 5 -5.18 59.98 -4.02
CA GLN A 5 -4.35 59.52 -2.88
C GLN A 5 -5.18 58.50 -2.06
N SER A 6 -4.70 57.46 -1.40
CA SER A 6 -3.47 56.67 -1.41
C SER A 6 -3.84 55.31 -0.78
N LEU A 7 -3.27 54.25 -1.33
CA LEU A 7 -3.52 52.85 -1.05
C LEU A 7 -3.06 52.43 0.37
N LEU A 8 -3.82 51.57 1.06
CA LEU A 8 -3.23 50.67 2.05
C LEU A 8 -3.81 49.27 1.86
N VAL A 9 -3.23 48.55 0.90
CA VAL A 9 -3.38 47.09 0.81
C VAL A 9 -2.41 46.53 1.84
N VAL A 10 -2.94 45.94 2.91
CA VAL A 10 -2.13 45.11 3.83
C VAL A 10 -1.82 43.80 3.11
N GLY A 11 -0.86 43.88 2.17
CA GLY A 11 -0.28 42.72 1.53
C GLY A 11 0.60 42.03 2.56
N SER A 12 0.17 40.85 3.03
CA SER A 12 1.07 39.96 3.76
C SER A 12 2.17 39.53 2.81
N PHE A 13 3.34 40.16 2.91
CA PHE A 13 4.56 39.64 2.30
C PHE A 13 5.01 38.43 3.12
N VAL A 14 4.68 37.24 2.65
CA VAL A 14 5.39 36.04 3.08
C VAL A 14 6.75 36.09 2.40
N VAL A 15 7.78 36.45 3.18
CA VAL A 15 9.17 36.20 2.78
C VAL A 15 9.34 34.69 2.77
N LEU A 16 9.22 34.07 1.59
CA LEU A 16 9.81 32.76 1.38
C LEU A 16 11.32 32.96 1.44
N LEU A 17 11.89 32.73 2.62
CA LEU A 17 13.27 32.28 2.69
C LEU A 17 13.30 30.98 1.90
N ALA A 18 13.73 31.06 0.64
CA ALA A 18 14.19 29.90 -0.09
C ALA A 18 15.45 29.43 0.65
N THR A 19 15.26 28.69 1.74
CA THR A 19 16.27 27.75 2.20
C THR A 19 16.54 26.91 0.97
N SER A 20 17.78 26.97 0.45
CA SER A 20 18.22 26.12 -0.63
C SER A 20 17.63 24.74 -0.41
N ALA A 21 16.79 24.27 -1.33
CA ALA A 21 16.40 22.88 -1.34
C ALA A 21 17.71 22.08 -1.22
N PRO A 22 17.81 21.08 -0.33
CA PRO A 22 18.99 20.23 -0.30
C PRO A 22 19.22 19.81 -1.75
N SER A 23 20.40 20.18 -2.29
CA SER A 23 20.75 19.80 -3.64
C SER A 23 20.53 18.30 -3.69
N CYS A 24 19.69 17.84 -4.61
CA CYS A 24 19.62 16.43 -4.92
C CYS A 24 20.98 16.10 -5.52
N GLY A 25 21.95 15.76 -4.65
CA GLY A 25 23.17 15.11 -5.07
C GLY A 25 22.81 13.87 -5.90
N PRO A 26 23.75 13.32 -6.68
CA PRO A 26 23.52 12.02 -7.30
C PRO A 26 23.04 11.10 -6.18
N ARG A 27 21.79 10.64 -6.26
CA ARG A 27 21.28 9.67 -5.30
C ARG A 27 22.27 8.52 -5.40
N THR A 28 23.14 8.39 -4.40
CA THR A 28 23.79 7.13 -4.09
C THR A 28 22.64 6.15 -4.11
N SER A 29 22.68 5.23 -5.09
CA SER A 29 21.68 4.18 -5.36
C SER A 29 20.81 3.95 -4.15
N CYS A 30 19.47 3.99 -4.30
CA CYS A 30 18.53 3.54 -3.26
C CYS A 30 19.21 2.43 -2.49
N GLU A 31 19.54 2.70 -1.22
CA GLU A 31 20.39 1.87 -0.38
C GLU A 31 20.00 0.43 -0.69
N ALA A 32 20.94 -0.31 -1.31
CA ALA A 32 20.61 -1.55 -2.00
C ALA A 32 19.70 -2.35 -1.08
N CYS A 33 18.52 -2.77 -1.58
CA CYS A 33 17.56 -3.53 -0.78
C CYS A 33 18.36 -4.54 0.06
N GLY A 34 18.17 -4.49 1.38
CA GLY A 34 18.99 -5.25 2.31
C GLY A 34 19.06 -6.74 1.92
N ARG A 35 20.00 -7.48 2.52
CA ARG A 35 20.16 -8.91 2.23
C ARG A 35 18.82 -9.64 2.32
N PHE A 36 18.39 -10.23 1.21
CA PHE A 36 17.23 -11.12 1.21
C PHE A 36 17.59 -12.45 1.88
N GLU A 37 16.70 -12.94 2.73
CA GLU A 37 16.80 -14.24 3.36
C GLU A 37 15.51 -15.01 3.13
N ARG A 38 15.64 -16.32 2.88
CA ARG A 38 14.48 -17.22 2.86
C ARG A 38 14.03 -17.44 4.31
N VAL A 39 12.92 -16.80 4.67
CA VAL A 39 12.34 -16.91 6.02
C VAL A 39 11.36 -18.09 6.17
N GLY A 40 10.95 -18.71 5.07
CA GLY A 40 9.93 -19.75 5.09
C GLY A 40 9.59 -20.33 3.71
N ARG A 41 8.60 -21.22 3.71
CA ARG A 41 8.00 -21.81 2.52
C ARG A 41 6.49 -21.90 2.73
N VAL A 42 5.72 -21.42 1.75
CA VAL A 42 4.28 -21.63 1.72
C VAL A 42 4.01 -23.09 1.34
N GLU A 43 3.33 -23.83 2.21
CA GLU A 43 3.07 -25.26 2.03
C GLU A 43 1.61 -25.58 1.63
N ASN A 44 0.70 -24.61 1.76
CA ASN A 44 -0.70 -24.84 1.42
C ASN A 44 -0.86 -24.97 -0.11
N PRO A 45 -1.31 -26.13 -0.63
CA PRO A 45 -1.42 -26.37 -2.06
C PRO A 45 -2.53 -25.56 -2.74
N GLN A 46 -3.40 -24.89 -1.99
CA GLN A 46 -4.40 -23.97 -2.53
C GLN A 46 -3.85 -22.57 -2.81
N ILE A 47 -2.61 -22.28 -2.39
CA ILE A 47 -1.91 -21.03 -2.65
C ILE A 47 -0.93 -21.30 -3.79
N THR A 48 -1.37 -21.11 -5.02
CA THR A 48 -0.67 -21.60 -6.22
C THR A 48 0.03 -20.49 -7.00
N GLU A 49 -0.43 -19.25 -6.88
CA GLU A 49 0.06 -18.10 -7.63
C GLU A 49 -0.33 -16.83 -6.88
N THR A 50 0.60 -16.14 -6.23
CA THR A 50 0.28 -15.05 -5.29
C THR A 50 0.70 -13.69 -5.83
N SER A 51 -0.25 -12.78 -6.03
CA SER A 51 0.03 -11.42 -6.52
C SER A 51 0.20 -10.39 -5.39
N GLY A 52 -0.59 -10.49 -4.31
CA GLY A 52 -0.53 -9.56 -3.17
C GLY A 52 -0.05 -10.20 -1.86
N LEU A 53 0.74 -9.46 -1.08
CA LEU A 53 1.18 -9.86 0.28
C LEU A 53 1.27 -8.64 1.21
N ILE A 54 0.64 -8.70 2.39
CA ILE A 54 0.72 -7.63 3.40
C ILE A 54 0.82 -8.16 4.82
N ALA A 55 1.59 -7.48 5.68
CA ALA A 55 1.64 -7.79 7.10
C ALA A 55 0.36 -7.32 7.81
N SER A 56 -0.15 -8.15 8.72
CA SER A 56 -1.32 -7.81 9.54
C SER A 56 -1.00 -6.66 10.49
N ARG A 57 -1.84 -5.62 10.46
CA ARG A 57 -1.77 -4.50 11.42
C ARG A 57 -2.27 -4.86 12.81
N ARG A 58 -3.00 -5.97 12.94
CA ARG A 58 -3.65 -6.40 14.21
C ARG A 58 -3.01 -7.64 14.84
N GLN A 59 -2.30 -8.45 14.06
CA GLN A 59 -1.74 -9.73 14.50
C GLN A 59 -0.26 -9.82 14.13
N PRO A 60 0.66 -9.47 15.04
CA PRO A 60 2.10 -9.55 14.78
C PRO A 60 2.52 -10.93 14.28
N GLY A 61 3.33 -10.96 13.22
CA GLY A 61 3.82 -12.22 12.62
C GLY A 61 2.86 -12.91 11.66
N ILE A 62 1.67 -12.34 11.41
CA ILE A 62 0.74 -12.81 10.38
C ILE A 62 0.91 -12.00 9.10
N LEU A 63 0.96 -12.71 7.98
CA LEU A 63 0.89 -12.17 6.63
C LEU A 63 -0.46 -12.56 6.01
N PHE A 64 -1.07 -11.64 5.29
CA PHE A 64 -2.21 -11.91 4.43
C PHE A 64 -1.77 -11.90 2.97
N LEU A 65 -2.36 -12.77 2.15
CA LEU A 65 -2.13 -12.85 0.72
C LEU A 65 -3.37 -13.37 -0.01
N HIS A 66 -3.47 -13.14 -1.30
CA HIS A 66 -4.46 -13.77 -2.19
C HIS A 66 -3.75 -14.42 -3.37
N ASN A 67 -4.46 -15.34 -4.05
CA ASN A 67 -4.00 -15.79 -5.35
C ASN A 67 -4.34 -14.76 -6.43
N ASP A 68 -3.68 -14.88 -7.58
CA ASP A 68 -3.90 -14.12 -8.80
C ASP A 68 -5.24 -14.49 -9.50
N SER A 69 -5.44 -13.99 -10.72
CA SER A 69 -6.60 -14.18 -11.58
C SER A 69 -7.05 -15.64 -11.70
N GLY A 70 -8.38 -15.83 -11.77
CA GLY A 70 -9.01 -17.15 -11.86
C GLY A 70 -9.23 -17.87 -10.53
N ASP A 71 -8.81 -17.31 -9.39
CA ASP A 71 -9.27 -17.78 -8.08
C ASP A 71 -10.62 -17.15 -7.67
N THR A 72 -11.19 -17.64 -6.58
CA THR A 72 -12.37 -17.06 -5.93
C THR A 72 -12.00 -15.83 -5.10
N ALA A 73 -12.99 -15.00 -4.73
CA ALA A 73 -12.80 -13.86 -3.84
C ALA A 73 -12.43 -14.32 -2.41
N ARG A 74 -11.18 -14.71 -2.21
CA ARG A 74 -10.65 -15.24 -0.96
C ARG A 74 -9.22 -14.78 -0.71
N PHE A 75 -8.82 -14.83 0.55
CA PHE A 75 -7.45 -14.55 0.97
C PHE A 75 -7.06 -15.45 2.13
N PHE A 76 -5.76 -15.60 2.34
CA PHE A 76 -5.16 -16.51 3.29
C PHE A 76 -4.38 -15.76 4.35
N ALA A 77 -4.34 -16.30 5.56
CA ALA A 77 -3.43 -15.87 6.61
C ALA A 77 -2.33 -16.92 6.81
N LEU A 78 -1.08 -16.47 6.80
CA LEU A 78 0.10 -17.30 7.04
C LEU A 78 0.96 -16.71 8.16
N THR A 79 1.79 -17.52 8.82
CA THR A 79 2.94 -16.99 9.56
C THR A 79 4.03 -16.48 8.60
N ILE A 80 5.00 -15.72 9.11
CA ILE A 80 6.21 -15.34 8.34
C ILE A 80 6.92 -16.56 7.74
N SER A 81 6.92 -17.70 8.43
CA SER A 81 7.52 -18.95 7.94
C SER A 81 6.69 -19.68 6.88
N GLY A 82 5.50 -19.19 6.52
CA GLY A 82 4.63 -19.77 5.49
C GLY A 82 3.61 -20.79 5.99
N VAL A 83 3.48 -20.96 7.31
CA VAL A 83 2.52 -21.91 7.89
C VAL A 83 1.11 -21.34 7.81
N HIS A 84 0.18 -22.12 7.26
CA HIS A 84 -1.22 -21.73 7.13
C HIS A 84 -1.91 -21.53 8.48
N ARG A 85 -2.67 -20.44 8.58
CA ARG A 85 -3.42 -20.05 9.78
C ARG A 85 -4.92 -19.84 9.53
N GLY A 86 -5.31 -19.62 8.29
CA GLY A 86 -6.72 -19.56 7.93
C GLY A 86 -6.95 -19.07 6.51
N GLU A 87 -8.19 -19.22 6.08
CA GLU A 87 -8.71 -18.78 4.79
C GLU A 87 -9.99 -18.00 5.04
N TYR A 88 -10.15 -16.90 4.32
CA TYR A 88 -11.29 -15.99 4.41
C TYR A 88 -11.90 -15.85 3.02
N ARG A 89 -13.21 -16.00 2.92
CA ARG A 89 -13.97 -15.86 1.67
C ARG A 89 -14.87 -14.64 1.76
N LEU A 90 -14.86 -13.80 0.72
CA LEU A 90 -15.75 -12.68 0.57
C LEU A 90 -16.97 -13.11 -0.26
N SER A 91 -18.16 -12.88 0.28
CA SER A 91 -19.41 -13.22 -0.38
C SER A 91 -19.91 -12.08 -1.27
N GLY A 92 -20.41 -12.41 -2.46
CA GLY A 92 -21.02 -11.43 -3.37
C GLY A 92 -20.01 -10.56 -4.12
N ILE A 93 -18.73 -10.95 -4.12
CA ILE A 93 -17.66 -10.30 -4.85
C ILE A 93 -17.12 -11.28 -5.89
N ASP A 94 -16.91 -10.77 -7.09
CA ASP A 94 -16.22 -11.46 -8.18
C ASP A 94 -14.79 -10.91 -8.23
N ALA A 95 -13.79 -11.73 -7.89
CA ALA A 95 -12.39 -11.35 -7.89
C ALA A 95 -11.80 -11.60 -9.27
N ARG A 96 -12.16 -10.73 -10.22
CA ARG A 96 -11.85 -10.93 -11.64
C ARG A 96 -10.37 -10.90 -11.90
N ASP A 97 -9.70 -9.87 -11.40
CA ASP A 97 -8.30 -9.61 -11.72
C ASP A 97 -7.57 -8.90 -10.58
N TRP A 98 -7.56 -9.59 -9.43
CA TRP A 98 -6.93 -9.10 -8.22
C TRP A 98 -5.42 -9.25 -8.29
N GLU A 99 -4.71 -8.13 -8.14
CA GLU A 99 -3.26 -8.08 -8.28
C GLU A 99 -2.57 -7.66 -6.97
N ASP A 100 -2.77 -6.42 -6.52
CA ASP A 100 -2.11 -5.90 -5.32
C ASP A 100 -3.05 -5.89 -4.10
N MET A 101 -2.46 -5.84 -2.90
CA MET A 101 -3.19 -5.66 -1.66
C MET A 101 -2.56 -4.63 -0.72
N GLY A 102 -3.40 -3.77 -0.16
CA GLY A 102 -3.03 -2.76 0.83
C GLY A 102 -3.63 -3.04 2.21
N SER A 103 -3.12 -2.35 3.23
CA SER A 103 -3.78 -2.29 4.54
C SER A 103 -3.79 -0.87 5.08
N GLY A 104 -4.87 -0.51 5.77
CA GLY A 104 -5.08 0.85 6.27
C GLY A 104 -6.29 0.95 7.18
N PRO A 105 -6.62 2.15 7.69
CA PRO A 105 -7.84 2.34 8.47
C PRO A 105 -9.09 2.09 7.62
N CYS A 106 -10.12 1.47 8.21
CA CYS A 106 -11.44 1.41 7.59
C CYS A 106 -12.14 2.78 7.70
N PRO A 107 -13.11 3.10 6.82
CA PRO A 107 -13.87 4.37 6.88
C PRO A 107 -14.58 4.62 8.22
N ASP A 108 -15.04 3.56 8.88
CA ASP A 108 -15.70 3.55 10.18
C ASP A 108 -14.73 3.35 11.37
N GLY A 109 -13.42 3.30 11.09
CA GLY A 109 -12.37 3.05 12.06
C GLY A 109 -11.94 1.57 12.12
N GLY A 110 -10.77 1.32 12.68
CA GLY A 110 -10.17 -0.01 12.72
C GLY A 110 -9.13 -0.23 11.63
N SER A 111 -9.07 -1.44 11.06
CA SER A 111 -8.03 -1.84 10.11
C SER A 111 -8.68 -2.72 9.04
N CYS A 112 -8.52 -2.29 7.80
CA CYS A 112 -9.03 -2.93 6.59
C CYS A 112 -7.89 -3.46 5.74
N LEU A 113 -8.21 -4.49 4.97
CA LEU A 113 -7.45 -4.91 3.80
C LEU A 113 -8.15 -4.32 2.58
N PHE A 114 -7.35 -3.84 1.64
CA PHE A 114 -7.80 -3.31 0.35
C PHE A 114 -7.23 -4.23 -0.72
N PHE A 115 -8.04 -4.60 -1.70
CA PHE A 115 -7.64 -5.46 -2.82
C PHE A 115 -7.75 -4.65 -4.11
N GLY A 116 -6.71 -4.65 -4.92
CA GLY A 116 -6.66 -4.00 -6.21
C GLY A 116 -7.17 -4.93 -7.29
N ASP A 117 -8.40 -4.71 -7.75
CA ASP A 117 -8.94 -5.31 -8.99
C ASP A 117 -8.46 -4.45 -10.17
N ILE A 118 -7.24 -4.73 -10.64
CA ILE A 118 -6.48 -3.81 -11.52
C ILE A 118 -5.75 -4.51 -12.66
N GLY A 119 -5.84 -5.82 -12.79
CA GLY A 119 -5.25 -6.52 -13.93
C GLY A 119 -5.96 -6.19 -15.25
N ASP A 120 -5.41 -6.70 -16.34
CA ASP A 120 -5.87 -6.50 -17.72
C ASP A 120 -6.26 -7.78 -18.46
N ASN A 121 -6.50 -8.88 -17.75
CA ASN A 121 -6.76 -10.24 -18.28
C ASN A 121 -8.18 -10.42 -18.88
N GLY A 122 -8.64 -9.46 -19.69
CA GLY A 122 -9.98 -9.41 -20.32
C GLY A 122 -10.10 -10.09 -21.68
#